data_AF-A0A3S9A9F5-F1
#
_entry.id   AF-A0A3S9A9F5-F1
#
_cell.length_a   1.000
_cell.length_b   1.000
_cell.length_c   1.000
_cell.angle_alpha   90.00
_cell.angle_beta   90.00
_cell.angle_gamma   90.00
#
_symmetry.space_group_name_H-M   'P 1'
#
loop_
_entity.id
_entity.type
_entity.pdbx_description
1 polymer ?
#
loop_
_entity_poly.entity_id
_entity_poly.type
_entity_poly.pdbx_seq_one_letter_code
_entity_poly.pdbx_strand_id
1 'polypeptide(L)'
;MTAKLQFSHLICLSLSMQYGVTAFTLPRQVASYIGTNGWAALYIFGAIAAFNIVLISLVYRFGKGDDIATIARRALPAFIINPLFFLIAIQWTVLGLTVSKDYLLVLRSLSFPTLPPASLYVLLGD
;
A
#
# COMPACT_ATOMS: atom_id res chain seq x y z
N MET A 1 13.01 -28.05 4.61
CA MET A 1 11.56 -28.23 4.39
C MET A 1 10.96 -26.88 4.04
N THR A 2 10.67 -26.63 2.77
CA THR A 2 10.06 -25.36 2.32
C THR A 2 8.55 -25.52 2.44
N ALA A 3 7.97 -25.14 3.59
CA ALA A 3 6.53 -25.17 3.78
C ALA A 3 5.88 -24.22 2.76
N LYS A 4 5.12 -24.77 1.81
CA LYS A 4 4.33 -23.95 0.88
C LYS A 4 3.27 -23.22 1.69
N LEU A 5 3.23 -21.89 1.57
CA LEU A 5 2.27 -21.07 2.30
C LEU A 5 0.84 -21.45 1.88
N GLN A 6 -0.02 -21.75 2.86
CA GLN A 6 -1.41 -22.09 2.58
C GLN A 6 -2.13 -20.89 1.93
N PHE A 7 -3.04 -21.16 1.00
CA PHE A 7 -3.78 -20.14 0.27
C PHE A 7 -4.50 -19.13 1.18
N SER A 8 -5.07 -19.59 2.31
CA SER A 8 -5.71 -18.72 3.30
C SER A 8 -4.75 -17.71 3.93
N HIS A 9 -3.48 -18.09 4.16
CA HIS A 9 -2.47 -17.19 4.71
C HIS A 9 -2.09 -16.11 3.70
N LEU A 10 -2.02 -16.45 2.41
CA LEU A 10 -1.78 -15.47 1.34
C LEU A 10 -2.92 -14.46 1.21
N ILE A 11 -4.18 -14.91 1.34
CA ILE A 11 -5.33 -14.01 1.34
C ILE A 11 -5.26 -13.04 2.53
N CYS A 12 -5.02 -13.57 3.74
CA CYS A 12 -4.95 -12.75 4.94
C CYS A 12 -3.82 -11.71 4.86
N LEU A 13 -2.65 -12.13 4.39
CA LEU A 13 -1.51 -11.23 4.17
C LEU A 13 -1.83 -10.14 3.14
N SER A 14 -2.42 -10.51 2.01
CA SER A 14 -2.82 -9.57 0.95
C SER A 14 -3.86 -8.56 1.44
N LEU A 15 -4.83 -9.01 2.24
CA LEU A 15 -5.80 -8.11 2.86
C LEU A 15 -5.11 -7.15 3.83
N SER A 16 -4.20 -7.66 4.66
CA SER A 16 -3.46 -6.86 5.65
C SER A 16 -2.53 -5.83 5.00
N MET A 17 -1.99 -6.11 3.80
CA MET A 17 -1.20 -5.15 3.04
C MET A 17 -2.05 -4.00 2.44
N GLN A 18 -3.34 -4.23 2.20
CA GLN A 18 -4.24 -3.22 1.63
C GLN A 18 -4.88 -2.33 2.70
N TYR A 19 -5.10 -2.85 3.90
CA TYR A 19 -5.68 -2.09 5.01
C TYR A 19 -4.58 -1.48 5.88
N GLY A 20 -4.52 -0.15 5.92
CA GLY A 20 -3.60 0.61 6.76
C GLY A 20 -4.29 1.65 7.63
N VAL A 21 -3.49 2.51 8.27
CA VAL A 21 -3.98 3.57 9.17
C VAL A 21 -4.96 4.52 8.49
N THR A 22 -4.82 4.72 7.17
CA THR A 22 -5.74 5.52 6.36
C THR A 22 -7.18 5.03 6.47
N ALA A 23 -7.44 3.74 6.71
CA ALA A 23 -8.80 3.22 6.87
C ALA A 23 -9.58 3.90 8.01
N PHE A 24 -8.89 4.39 9.05
CA PHE A 24 -9.51 5.11 10.16
C PHE A 24 -9.86 6.56 9.82
N THR A 25 -9.12 7.19 8.89
CA THR A 25 -9.31 8.59 8.51
C THR A 25 -10.11 8.77 7.23
N LEU A 26 -10.12 7.76 6.36
CA LEU A 26 -10.73 7.78 5.02
C LEU A 26 -12.23 8.12 5.06
N PRO A 27 -13.08 7.53 5.92
CA PRO A 27 -14.51 7.84 5.93
C PRO A 27 -14.77 9.32 6.21
N ARG A 28 -14.02 9.90 7.16
CA ARG A 28 -14.11 11.32 7.49
C ARG A 28 -13.67 12.20 6.31
N GLN A 29 -12.55 11.85 5.68
CA GLN A 29 -12.04 12.60 4.51
C GLN A 29 -13.05 12.58 3.36
N VAL A 30 -13.57 11.41 3.02
CA VAL A 30 -14.60 11.25 1.99
C VAL A 30 -15.84 12.07 2.31
N ALA A 31 -16.33 12.02 3.56
CA ALA A 31 -17.47 12.82 3.98
C ALA A 31 -17.21 14.33 3.92
N SER A 32 -16.00 14.78 4.26
CA SER A 32 -15.64 16.20 4.26
C SER A 32 -15.45 16.80 2.86
N TYR A 33 -14.90 16.03 1.92
CA TYR A 33 -14.56 16.53 0.58
C TYR A 33 -15.61 16.21 -0.48
N ILE A 34 -16.28 15.06 -0.37
CA ILE A 34 -17.23 14.55 -1.37
C ILE A 34 -18.68 14.58 -0.83
N GLY A 35 -18.85 14.80 0.48
CA GLY A 35 -20.14 14.71 1.15
C GLY A 35 -20.48 13.29 1.59
N THR A 36 -21.64 13.13 2.22
CA THR A 36 -22.11 11.83 2.77
C THR A 36 -22.33 10.75 1.70
N ASN A 37 -22.52 11.13 0.44
CA ASN A 37 -22.64 10.20 -0.69
C ASN A 37 -21.28 9.76 -1.27
N GLY A 38 -20.17 10.24 -0.73
CA GLY A 38 -18.83 9.93 -1.23
C GLY A 38 -18.44 8.46 -1.13
N TRP A 39 -19.20 7.63 -0.41
CA TRP A 39 -19.02 6.18 -0.38
C TRP A 39 -19.13 5.54 -1.77
N ALA A 40 -19.87 6.14 -2.71
CA ALA A 40 -19.98 5.65 -4.08
C ALA A 40 -18.62 5.63 -4.81
N ALA A 41 -17.72 6.56 -4.48
CA ALA A 41 -16.36 6.59 -5.03
C ALA A 41 -15.56 5.33 -4.69
N LEU A 42 -15.84 4.69 -3.54
CA LEU A 42 -15.17 3.45 -3.13
C LEU A 42 -15.45 2.31 -4.11
N TYR A 43 -16.66 2.24 -4.68
CA TYR A 43 -16.99 1.24 -5.69
C TYR A 43 -16.24 1.47 -6.99
N ILE A 44 -16.11 2.74 -7.41
CA ILE A 44 -15.36 3.11 -8.62
C ILE A 44 -13.88 2.78 -8.45
N PHE A 45 -13.26 3.23 -7.36
CA PHE A 45 -11.86 2.92 -7.09
C PHE A 45 -11.62 1.42 -6.86
N GLY A 46 -12.58 0.72 -6.23
CA GLY A 46 -12.54 -0.72 -6.05
C GLY A 46 -12.59 -1.47 -7.39
N ALA A 47 -13.43 -1.04 -8.33
CA ALA A 47 -13.48 -1.62 -9.67
C ALA A 47 -12.17 -1.40 -10.44
N ILE A 48 -11.59 -0.19 -10.34
CA ILE A 48 -10.28 0.12 -10.94
C ILE A 48 -9.19 -0.78 -10.32
N ALA A 49 -9.18 -0.94 -8.99
CA ALA A 49 -8.22 -1.81 -8.31
C ALA A 49 -8.37 -3.28 -8.73
N ALA A 50 -9.60 -3.79 -8.79
CA ALA A 50 -9.89 -5.15 -9.23
C ALA A 50 -9.42 -5.39 -10.67
N PHE A 51 -9.66 -4.43 -11.56
CA PHE A 51 -9.18 -4.48 -12.94
C PHE A 51 -7.64 -4.53 -13.01
N ASN A 52 -6.94 -3.72 -12.20
CA ASN A 52 -5.48 -3.78 -12.11
C ASN A 52 -4.96 -5.13 -11.60
N ILE A 53 -5.61 -5.73 -10.60
CA ILE A 53 -5.25 -7.06 -10.08
C ILE A 53 -5.40 -8.12 -11.18
N VAL A 54 -6.46 -8.04 -11.99
CA VAL A 54 -6.63 -8.94 -13.15
C VAL A 54 -5.50 -8.77 -14.16
N LEU A 55 -5.10 -7.53 -14.48
CA LEU A 55 -3.96 -7.28 -15.38
C LEU A 55 -2.65 -7.86 -14.83
N ILE A 56 -2.38 -7.67 -13.54
CA ILE A 56 -1.19 -8.23 -12.88
C ILE A 56 -1.22 -9.77 -12.96
N SER A 57 -2.37 -10.38 -12.68
CA SER A 57 -2.57 -11.84 -12.78
C SER A 57 -2.28 -12.36 -14.20
N LEU A 58 -2.74 -11.65 -15.23
CA LEU A 58 -2.44 -11.98 -16.62
C LEU A 58 -0.94 -11.91 -16.91
N VAL A 59 -0.26 -10.84 -16.48
CA VAL A 59 1.18 -10.68 -16.68
C VAL A 59 1.96 -11.85 -16.05
N TYR A 60 1.63 -12.25 -14.82
CA TYR A 60 2.29 -13.40 -14.17
C TYR A 60 1.98 -14.74 -14.84
N ARG A 61 0.75 -14.90 -15.34
CA ARG A 61 0.36 -16.10 -16.09
C ARG A 61 1.17 -16.23 -17.40
N PHE A 62 1.36 -15.15 -18.14
CA PHE A 62 2.19 -15.14 -19.35
C PHE A 62 3.68 -15.20 -19.04
N GLY A 63 4.11 -14.61 -17.92
CA GLY A 63 5.48 -14.69 -17.41
C GLY A 63 5.87 -16.05 -16.81
N LYS A 64 4.95 -17.03 -16.79
CA LYS A 64 5.16 -18.37 -16.21
C LYS A 64 5.64 -18.35 -14.75
N GLY A 65 5.27 -17.32 -14.00
CA GLY A 65 5.68 -17.14 -12.60
C GLY A 65 7.11 -16.63 -12.41
N ASP A 66 7.79 -16.14 -13.46
CA ASP A 66 9.07 -15.45 -13.32
C ASP A 66 8.94 -14.15 -12.50
N ASP A 67 10.06 -13.68 -11.96
CA ASP A 67 10.13 -12.42 -11.22
C ASP A 67 9.73 -11.22 -12.09
N ILE A 68 9.10 -10.22 -11.47
CA ILE A 68 8.54 -9.05 -12.16
C ILE A 68 9.61 -8.23 -12.89
N ALA A 69 10.83 -8.14 -12.36
CA ALA A 69 11.92 -7.43 -13.02
C ALA A 69 12.40 -8.20 -14.25
N THR A 70 12.38 -9.54 -14.20
CA THR A 70 12.71 -10.40 -15.33
C THR A 70 11.66 -10.30 -16.43
N ILE A 71 10.37 -10.34 -16.06
CA ILE A 71 9.25 -10.16 -17.00
C ILE A 71 9.34 -8.78 -17.67
N ALA A 72 9.58 -7.72 -16.89
CA ALA A 72 9.72 -6.37 -17.41
C ALA A 72 10.89 -6.28 -18.41
N ARG A 73 12.06 -6.83 -18.08
CA ARG A 73 13.28 -6.80 -18.93
C ARG A 73 13.13 -7.54 -20.25
N ARG A 74 12.20 -8.50 -20.34
CA ARG A 74 11.85 -9.15 -21.61
C ARG A 74 11.00 -8.26 -22.52
N ALA A 75 10.20 -7.36 -21.93
CA ALA A 75 9.26 -6.52 -22.67
C ALA A 75 9.83 -5.14 -23.05
N LEU A 76 10.72 -4.57 -22.23
CA LEU A 76 11.24 -3.21 -22.39
C LEU A 76 12.77 -3.15 -22.25
N PRO A 77 13.45 -2.18 -22.88
CA PRO A 77 14.89 -2.00 -22.73
C PRO A 77 15.26 -1.53 -21.31
N ALA A 78 16.46 -1.91 -20.86
CA ALA A 78 16.94 -1.64 -19.50
C ALA A 78 16.95 -0.14 -19.13
N PHE A 79 17.14 0.75 -20.11
CA PHE A 79 17.12 2.20 -19.91
C PHE A 79 15.76 2.72 -19.44
N ILE A 80 14.65 2.08 -19.80
CA ILE A 80 13.30 2.47 -19.37
C ILE A 80 12.94 1.80 -18.03
N ILE A 81 13.36 0.54 -17.86
CA ILE A 81 13.02 -0.25 -16.68
C ILE A 81 13.72 0.25 -15.43
N ASN A 82 15.02 0.51 -15.51
CA ASN A 82 15.79 0.96 -14.35
C ASN A 82 15.19 2.23 -13.70
N PRO A 83 14.90 3.33 -14.44
CA PRO A 83 14.26 4.51 -13.85
C PRO A 83 12.82 4.22 -13.40
N LEU A 84 12.06 3.38 -14.11
CA LEU A 84 10.70 3.03 -13.69
C LEU A 84 10.69 2.33 -12.32
N PHE A 85 11.53 1.31 -12.13
CA PHE A 85 11.66 0.63 -10.84
C PHE A 85 12.21 1.55 -9.75
N PHE A 86 13.09 2.48 -10.10
CA PHE A 86 13.57 3.49 -9.16
C PHE A 86 12.46 4.44 -8.71
N LEU A 87 11.61 4.91 -9.63
CA LEU A 87 10.44 5.74 -9.30
C LEU A 87 9.44 4.98 -8.42
N ILE A 88 9.19 3.71 -8.72
CA ILE A 88 8.34 2.85 -7.90
C ILE A 88 8.92 2.70 -6.48
N ALA A 89 10.24 2.51 -6.36
CA ALA A 89 10.90 2.44 -5.05
C ALA A 89 10.72 3.73 -4.25
N ILE A 90 10.94 4.90 -4.88
CA ILE A 90 10.70 6.20 -4.26
C ILE A 90 9.24 6.32 -3.79
N GLN A 91 8.28 5.94 -4.64
CA GLN A 91 6.87 5.99 -4.30
C GLN A 91 6.57 5.15 -3.05
N TRP A 92 7.09 3.93 -2.96
CA TRP A 92 6.94 3.08 -1.77
C TRP A 92 7.61 3.69 -0.53
N THR A 93 8.77 4.32 -0.66
CA THR A 93 9.42 5.02 0.45
C THR A 93 8.58 6.19 0.96
N VAL A 94 8.04 7.01 0.07
CA VAL A 94 7.18 8.15 0.44
C VAL A 94 5.89 7.66 1.11
N LEU A 95 5.27 6.60 0.59
CA LEU A 95 4.10 5.98 1.21
C LEU A 95 4.44 5.47 2.62
N GLY A 96 5.55 4.75 2.78
CA GLY A 96 6.00 4.26 4.09
C GLY A 96 6.17 5.39 5.11
N LEU A 97 6.87 6.46 4.72
CA LEU A 97 7.05 7.64 5.58
C LEU A 97 5.73 8.30 5.97
N THR A 98 4.77 8.36 5.05
CA THR A 98 3.45 8.96 5.31
C THR A 98 2.63 8.11 6.27
N VAL A 99 2.60 6.80 6.05
CA VAL A 99 1.89 5.85 6.93
C VAL A 99 2.49 5.86 8.34
N SER A 100 3.81 5.90 8.47
CA SER A 100 4.47 6.00 9.79
C SER A 100 4.10 7.28 10.53
N LYS A 101 4.01 8.42 9.82
CA LYS A 101 3.56 9.69 10.40
C LYS A 101 2.11 9.61 10.89
N ASP A 102 1.21 9.08 10.07
CA ASP A 102 -0.21 8.96 10.43
C ASP A 102 -0.39 7.99 11.61
N TYR A 103 0.36 6.89 11.64
CA TYR A 103 0.37 5.95 12.76
C TYR A 103 0.75 6.62 14.09
N LEU A 104 1.86 7.37 14.10
CA LEU A 104 2.31 8.09 15.30
C LEU A 104 1.30 9.14 15.76
N LEU A 105 0.62 9.81 14.82
CA LEU A 105 -0.41 10.80 15.14
C LEU A 105 -1.62 10.14 15.80
N VAL A 106 -2.08 9.01 15.27
CA VAL A 106 -3.16 8.22 15.86
C VAL A 106 -2.77 7.72 17.25
N LEU A 107 -1.58 7.13 17.40
CA LEU A 107 -1.06 6.64 18.68
C LEU A 107 -0.98 7.75 19.73
N ARG A 108 -0.46 8.92 19.34
CA ARG A 108 -0.43 10.10 20.21
C ARG A 108 -1.83 10.52 20.64
N SER A 109 -2.78 10.62 19.71
CA SER A 109 -4.14 11.07 20.01
C SER A 109 -4.88 10.15 20.97
N LEU A 110 -4.58 8.85 20.95
CA LEU A 110 -5.25 7.84 21.77
C LEU A 110 -4.55 7.60 23.11
N SER A 111 -3.21 7.59 23.13
CA SER A 111 -2.45 7.13 24.29
C SER A 111 -1.68 8.25 25.00
N PHE A 112 -1.29 9.32 24.29
CA PHE A 112 -0.37 10.35 24.81
C PHE A 112 -0.72 11.77 24.34
N PRO A 113 -1.92 12.29 24.66
CA PRO A 113 -2.41 13.54 24.08
C PRO A 113 -1.58 14.78 24.48
N THR A 114 -0.86 14.72 25.61
CA THR A 114 -0.09 15.84 26.17
C THR A 114 1.37 15.89 25.73
N LEU A 115 1.90 14.83 25.09
CA LEU A 115 3.30 14.77 24.68
C LEU A 115 3.56 15.55 23.37
N PRO A 116 4.67 16.31 23.26
CA PRO A 116 5.09 16.93 22.01
C PRO A 116 5.36 15.89 20.90
N PRO A 117 5.07 16.18 19.62
CA PRO A 117 5.26 15.21 18.53
C PRO A 117 6.69 14.68 18.42
N ALA A 118 7.69 15.56 18.64
CA ALA A 118 9.10 15.22 18.52
C ALA A 118 9.58 14.22 19.59
N SER A 119 9.01 14.23 20.79
CA SER A 119 9.43 13.31 21.86
C SER A 119 8.97 11.87 21.62
N LEU A 120 7.87 11.67 20.87
CA LEU A 120 7.41 10.33 20.48
C LEU A 120 8.36 9.68 19.46
N TYR A 121 8.96 10.46 18.56
CA TYR A 121 9.96 9.94 17.62
C TYR A 121 11.23 9.45 18.32
N VAL A 122 11.64 10.11 19.40
CA VAL A 122 12.81 9.68 20.20
C VAL A 122 12.49 8.42 20.99
N LEU A 123 11.31 8.33 21.60
CA LEU A 123 10.88 7.16 22.40
C LEU A 123 10.63 5.88 21.60
N LEU A 124 10.29 5.98 20.31
CA LEU A 124 10.05 4.84 19.41
C LEU A 124 11.18 4.62 18.38
N GLY A 125 12.17 5.52 18.34
CA GLY A 125 13.29 5.51 17.40
C GLY A 125 14.57 4.88 17.94
N ASP A 126 14.57 4.49 19.23
CA ASP A 126 15.58 3.63 19.88
C ASP A 126 15.10 2.17 19.92
#